data_AF-K7QXT1-F1
#
_entry.id   AF-K7QXT1-F1
#
_cell.length_a   1.000
_cell.length_b   1.000
_cell.length_c   1.000
_cell.angle_alpha   90.00
_cell.angle_beta   90.00
_cell.angle_gamma   90.00
#
_symmetry.space_group_name_H-M   'P 1'
#
loop_
_entity.id
_entity.type
_entity.pdbx_description
1 polymer ?
#
loop_
_entity_poly.entity_id
_entity_poly.type
_entity_poly.pdbx_seq_one_letter_code
_entity_poly.pdbx_strand_id
1 'polypeptide(L)'
;MEALEALGYEVFQEEGYWVGEKRRGGLLLRVYLSPQGDVRLLKRRLLLEEAEERSLGGFSGTWARRRWEEADFFTVAPLEALPGLLLAWEALDAGEAAP
;
A
#
# COMPACT_ATOMS: atom_id res chain seq x y z
N MET A 1 7.47 11.22 -10.98
CA MET A 1 6.49 12.13 -10.36
C MET A 1 5.24 12.21 -11.23
N GLU A 2 5.32 12.79 -12.43
CA GLU A 2 4.19 12.89 -13.37
C GLU A 2 3.51 11.53 -13.65
N ALA A 3 4.28 10.45 -13.79
CA ALA A 3 3.73 9.11 -13.97
C ALA A 3 2.84 8.62 -12.81
N LEU A 4 3.21 8.95 -11.57
CA LEU A 4 2.44 8.58 -10.37
C LEU A 4 1.14 9.39 -10.29
N GLU A 5 1.24 10.70 -10.51
CA GLU A 5 0.08 11.60 -10.51
C GLU A 5 -0.91 11.23 -11.62
N ALA A 6 -0.42 10.91 -12.83
CA ALA A 6 -1.24 10.44 -13.94
C ALA A 6 -1.96 9.11 -13.64
N LEU A 7 -1.39 8.27 -12.79
CA LEU A 7 -2.01 7.04 -12.29
C LEU A 7 -2.92 7.25 -11.07
N GLY A 8 -3.06 8.51 -10.61
CA GLY A 8 -3.94 8.90 -9.51
C GLY A 8 -3.34 8.64 -8.12
N TYR A 9 -2.02 8.63 -7.99
CA TYR A 9 -1.34 8.65 -6.69
C TYR A 9 -1.23 10.10 -6.18
N GLU A 10 -1.39 10.27 -4.88
CA GLU A 10 -0.94 11.47 -4.18
C GLU A 10 0.57 11.37 -3.97
N VAL A 11 1.33 12.37 -4.42
CA VAL A 11 2.79 12.32 -4.40
C VAL A 11 3.36 13.31 -3.40
N PHE A 12 4.29 12.85 -2.57
CA PHE A 12 5.01 13.66 -1.59
C PHE A 12 6.45 13.15 -1.42
N GLN A 13 7.27 13.90 -0.69
CA GLN A 13 8.61 13.46 -0.32
C GLN A 13 8.65 12.96 1.12
N GLU A 14 9.36 11.85 1.33
CA GLU A 14 9.59 11.25 2.65
C GLU A 14 11.00 10.66 2.69
N GLU A 15 11.83 11.09 3.65
CA GLU A 15 13.18 10.54 3.88
C GLU A 15 14.08 10.41 2.63
N GLY A 16 13.97 11.33 1.68
CA GLY A 16 14.75 11.32 0.43
C GLY A 16 14.16 10.48 -0.71
N TYR A 17 12.98 9.90 -0.51
CA TYR A 17 12.20 9.20 -1.53
C TYR A 17 11.06 10.09 -2.05
N TRP A 18 10.70 9.85 -3.32
CA TRP A 18 9.39 10.25 -3.83
C TRP A 18 8.40 9.14 -3.51
N VAL A 19 7.36 9.48 -2.74
CA VAL A 19 6.34 8.54 -2.32
C VAL A 19 5.05 8.83 -3.04
N GLY A 20 4.50 7.82 -3.72
CA GLY A 20 3.13 7.85 -4.24
C GLY A 20 2.22 7.02 -3.33
N GLU A 21 1.16 7.61 -2.80
CA GLU A 21 0.13 6.91 -2.04
C GLU A 21 -1.21 6.89 -2.79
N LYS A 22 -1.89 5.74 -2.80
CA LYS A 22 -3.20 5.58 -3.43
C LYS A 22 -4.06 4.65 -2.58
N ARG A 23 -5.29 5.09 -2.27
CA ARG A 23 -6.24 4.34 -1.43
C ARG A 23 -7.50 4.00 -2.20
N ARG A 24 -7.91 2.72 -2.17
CA ARG A 24 -9.13 2.23 -2.83
C ARG A 24 -9.76 1.11 -2.02
N GLY A 25 -10.98 1.28 -1.50
CA GLY A 25 -11.77 0.20 -0.90
C GLY A 25 -11.05 -0.65 0.16
N GLY A 26 -10.34 -0.01 1.10
CA GLY A 26 -9.57 -0.72 2.14
C GLY A 26 -8.18 -1.22 1.71
N LEU A 27 -7.80 -0.99 0.46
CA LEU A 27 -6.45 -1.20 -0.08
C LEU A 27 -5.65 0.10 -0.02
N LEU A 28 -4.46 0.03 0.54
CA LEU A 28 -3.42 1.05 0.49
C LEU A 28 -2.32 0.57 -0.45
N LEU A 29 -1.99 1.39 -1.43
CA LEU A 29 -0.86 1.22 -2.33
C LEU A 29 0.14 2.33 -2.02
N ARG A 30 1.38 1.99 -1.72
CA ARG A 30 2.48 2.94 -1.61
C ARG A 30 3.62 2.55 -2.55
N VAL A 31 4.15 3.55 -3.23
CA VAL A 31 5.30 3.42 -4.13
C VAL A 31 6.38 4.34 -3.58
N TYR A 32 7.55 3.79 -3.28
CA TYR A 32 8.73 4.57 -2.92
C TYR A 32 9.70 4.52 -4.08
N LEU A 33 10.09 5.70 -4.58
CA LEU A 33 11.06 5.85 -5.65
C LEU A 33 12.29 6.59 -5.11
N SER A 34 13.44 5.93 -5.14
CA SER A 34 14.71 6.58 -4.83
C SER A 34 15.19 7.39 -6.05
N PRO A 35 15.98 8.46 -5.84
CA PRO A 35 16.68 9.15 -6.92
C PRO A 35 17.61 8.22 -7.75
N GLN A 36 18.00 7.08 -7.19
CA GLN A 36 18.91 6.10 -7.80
C GLN A 36 18.17 5.05 -8.64
N GLY A 37 16.83 5.07 -8.67
CA GLY A 37 16.01 4.14 -9.45
C GLY A 37 15.54 2.89 -8.68
N ASP A 38 15.75 2.86 -7.36
CA ASP A 38 15.18 1.83 -6.50
C ASP A 38 13.68 2.08 -6.36
N VAL A 39 12.92 0.99 -6.51
CA VAL A 39 11.47 1.00 -6.43
C VAL A 39 11.06 0.01 -5.36
N ARG A 40 10.36 0.51 -4.33
CA ARG A 40 9.65 -0.32 -3.37
C ARG A 40 8.15 -0.13 -3.54
N LEU A 41 7.42 -1.22 -3.66
CA LEU A 41 5.98 -1.24 -3.82
C LEU A 41 5.37 -1.95 -2.62
N LEU A 42 4.55 -1.24 -1.86
CA LEU A 42 3.88 -1.74 -0.68
C LEU A 42 2.39 -1.78 -0.92
N LYS A 43 1.80 -2.95 -0.74
CA LYS A 43 0.36 -3.19 -0.86
C LYS A 43 -0.17 -3.65 0.49
N ARG A 44 -1.08 -2.91 1.08
CA ARG A 44 -1.67 -3.24 2.38
C ARG A 44 -3.19 -3.27 2.29
N ARG A 45 -3.81 -4.42 2.55
CA ARG A 45 -5.26 -4.64 2.50
C ARG A 45 -5.80 -4.88 3.90
N LEU A 46 -6.85 -4.16 4.29
CA LEU A 46 -7.59 -4.46 5.52
C LEU A 46 -8.44 -5.72 5.29
N LEU A 47 -8.20 -6.77 6.06
CA LEU A 47 -8.96 -8.02 6.00
C LEU A 47 -10.11 -8.06 7.01
N LEU A 48 -9.95 -7.41 8.16
CA LEU A 48 -10.94 -7.39 9.22
C LEU A 48 -10.78 -6.12 10.04
N GLU A 49 -11.90 -5.48 10.37
CA GLU A 49 -12.01 -4.49 11.42
C GLU A 49 -13.26 -4.79 12.24
N GLU A 50 -13.07 -5.14 13.51
CA GLU A 50 -14.15 -5.46 14.45
C GLU A 50 -13.91 -4.74 15.77
N ALA A 51 -14.98 -4.29 16.41
CA ALA A 51 -14.96 -3.78 17.77
C ALA A 51 -15.64 -4.80 18.68
N GLU A 52 -14.95 -5.24 19.73
CA GLU A 52 -15.45 -6.24 20.67
C GLU A 52 -15.22 -5.76 22.10
N GLU A 53 -16.19 -6.00 22.99
CA GLU A 53 -15.94 -5.86 24.42
C GLU A 53 -14.97 -6.94 24.88
N ARG A 54 -13.82 -6.53 25.40
CA ARG A 54 -12.81 -7.44 25.94
C ARG A 54 -12.17 -6.89 27.20
N SER A 55 -11.63 -7.81 27.99
CA SER A 55 -10.69 -7.49 29.07
C SER A 55 -9.27 -7.85 28.63
N LEU A 56 -8.41 -6.85 28.50
CA LEU A 56 -6.98 -7.02 28.19
C LEU A 56 -6.15 -6.57 29.38
N GLY A 57 -5.37 -7.48 29.97
CA GLY A 57 -4.55 -7.16 31.14
C GLY A 57 -5.35 -6.66 32.36
N GLY A 58 -6.62 -7.07 32.48
CA GLY A 58 -7.52 -6.63 33.56
C GLY A 58 -8.33 -5.37 33.25
N PHE A 59 -8.10 -4.71 32.10
CA PHE A 59 -8.87 -3.54 31.68
C PHE A 59 -10.00 -3.94 30.74
N SER A 60 -11.24 -3.78 31.22
CA SER A 60 -12.45 -4.02 30.44
C SER A 60 -12.85 -2.79 29.64
N GLY A 61 -13.19 -2.98 28.37
CA GLY A 61 -13.67 -1.92 27.48
C GLY A 61 -13.92 -2.43 26.07
N THR A 62 -14.34 -1.53 25.18
CA THR A 62 -14.47 -1.81 23.75
C THR A 62 -13.09 -1.70 23.09
N TRP A 63 -12.62 -2.79 22.50
CA TRP A 63 -11.33 -2.86 21.81
C TRP A 63 -11.54 -3.07 20.31
N ALA A 64 -10.83 -2.29 19.49
CA ALA A 64 -10.80 -2.49 18.05
C ALA A 64 -9.71 -3.52 17.69
N ARG A 65 -10.09 -4.56 16.96
CA ARG A 65 -9.18 -5.53 16.35
C ARG A 65 -9.16 -5.31 14.84
N ARG A 66 -7.95 -5.08 14.32
CA ARG A 66 -7.71 -4.95 12.87
C ARG A 66 -6.74 -6.02 12.41
N ARG A 67 -7.01 -6.64 11.25
CA ARG A 67 -6.08 -7.55 10.57
C ARG A 67 -5.79 -7.02 9.18
N TRP A 68 -4.50 -7.00 8.83
CA TRP A 68 -4.03 -6.53 7.53
C TRP A 68 -3.26 -7.65 6.85
N GLU A 69 -3.36 -7.69 5.53
CA GLU A 69 -2.41 -8.36 4.67
C GLU A 69 -1.47 -7.30 4.09
N GLU A 70 -0.17 -7.58 4.08
CA GLU A 70 0.84 -6.68 3.54
C GLU A 70 1.76 -7.46 2.61
N ALA A 71 1.97 -6.93 1.40
CA ALA A 71 2.91 -7.43 0.42
C ALA A 71 3.89 -6.32 0.05
N ASP A 72 5.18 -6.63 0.13
CA ASP A 72 6.27 -5.70 -0.10
C ASP A 72 7.14 -6.23 -1.24
N PHE A 73 7.31 -5.41 -2.27
CA PHE A 73 8.04 -5.75 -3.49
C PHE A 73 9.18 -4.76 -3.68
N PHE A 74 10.33 -5.26 -4.09
CA PHE A 74 11.53 -4.45 -4.29
C PHE A 74 12.12 -4.75 -5.66
N THR A 75 12.45 -3.71 -6.41
CA THR A 75 13.14 -3.84 -7.69
C THR A 75 13.93 -2.59 -8.01
N VAL A 76 14.75 -2.66 -9.04
CA VAL A 76 15.39 -1.50 -9.66
C VAL A 76 14.79 -1.40 -11.05
N ALA A 77 14.22 -0.25 -11.38
CA ALA A 77 13.58 -0.05 -12.67
C ALA A 77 13.89 1.35 -13.23
N PRO A 78 14.11 1.46 -14.56
CA PRO A 78 14.23 2.77 -15.19
C PRO A 78 12.89 3.51 -15.11
N LEU A 79 12.94 4.85 -15.05
CA LEU A 79 11.76 5.70 -14.86
C LEU A 79 10.71 5.49 -15.96
N GLU A 80 11.14 5.18 -17.18
CA GLU A 80 10.30 4.95 -18.35
C GLU A 80 9.48 3.66 -18.22
N ALA A 81 9.96 2.67 -17.45
CA ALA A 81 9.26 1.42 -17.22
C ALA A 81 8.26 1.50 -16.05
N LEU A 82 8.35 2.54 -15.20
CA LEU A 82 7.51 2.69 -14.01
C LEU A 82 6.01 2.60 -14.29
N PRO A 83 5.44 3.29 -15.30
CA PRO A 83 3.99 3.22 -15.53
C PRO A 83 3.50 1.80 -15.77
N GLY A 84 4.22 1.02 -16.59
CA GLY A 84 3.88 -0.37 -16.89
C GLY A 84 4.04 -1.29 -15.67
N LEU A 85 5.12 -1.12 -14.92
CA LEU A 85 5.37 -1.85 -13.68
C LEU A 85 4.25 -1.61 -12.65
N LEU A 86 3.87 -0.35 -12.44
CA LEU A 86 2.84 0.02 -11.46
C LEU A 86 1.47 -0.53 -11.87
N LEU A 87 1.10 -0.47 -13.15
CA LEU A 87 -0.15 -1.05 -13.64
C LEU A 87 -0.18 -2.58 -13.47
N ALA A 88 0.91 -3.27 -13.78
CA ALA A 88 1.02 -4.71 -13.57
C ALA A 88 0.95 -5.08 -12.07
N TRP A 89 1.58 -4.28 -11.22
CA TRP A 89 1.54 -4.46 -9.77
C TRP A 89 0.18 -4.16 -9.15
N GLU A 90 -0.51 -3.11 -9.59
CA GLU A 90 -1.89 -2.83 -9.18
C GLU A 90 -2.84 -3.99 -9.54
N ALA A 91 -2.58 -4.69 -10.64
CA ALA A 91 -3.38 -5.79 -11.15
C ALA A 91 -3.09 -7.15 -10.50
N LEU A 92 -1.92 -7.34 -9.86
CA LEU A 92 -1.71 -8.48 -8.96
C LEU A 92 -2.87 -8.50 -7.96
N ASP A 93 -3.52 -9.63 -7.72
CA ASP A 93 -4.67 -9.77 -6.80
C ASP A 93 -6.00 -9.11 -7.21
N ALA A 94 -6.14 -8.56 -8.42
CA ALA A 94 -7.45 -8.15 -8.96
C ALA A 94 -8.35 -9.36 -9.31
N GLY A 95 -7.76 -10.56 -9.38
CA GLY A 95 -8.45 -11.82 -9.69
C GLY A 95 -8.82 -12.70 -8.49
N GLU A 96 -8.38 -12.36 -7.27
CA GLU A 96 -8.82 -13.06 -6.04
C GLU A 96 -9.86 -12.18 -5.33
N ALA A 97 -11.08 -12.22 -5.85
CA ALA A 97 -12.25 -11.96 -5.02
C ALA A 97 -12.29 -13.05 -3.94
N ALA A 98 -12.47 -12.62 -2.69
CA ALA A 98 -12.43 -13.41 -1.47
C ALA A 98 -13.28 -14.70 -1.53
N PRO A 99 -12.99 -15.72 -0.68
CA PRO A 99 -14.04 -16.63 -0.25
C PRO A 99 -15.14 -15.89 0.54
#